data_AF-A0A955YGP9-F1
#
_entry.id   AF-A0A955YGP9-F1
#
_cell.length_a   1.000
_cell.length_b   1.000
_cell.length_c   1.000
_cell.angle_alpha   90.00
_cell.angle_beta   90.00
_cell.angle_gamma   90.00
#
_symmetry.space_group_name_H-M   'P 1'
#
loop_
_entity.id
_entity.type
_entity.pdbx_description
1 polymer ?
#
loop_
_entity_poly.entity_id
_entity_poly.type
_entity_poly.pdbx_seq_one_letter_code
_entity_poly.pdbx_strand_id
1 'polypeptide(L)'
;MSTDEPTPATSAPSPAPAAAGPNVHPENHALRFHLRSVHLASVFGGDAFGIRAERFARFFGTPTFLLGQTVVVFVWIAVNVAGVARFDLYPFILLNLAFSLQAAYAAPLILLAQTRQADRDKASAENDARHREALARDAALREAASTEQLALLVTLMQRNTELTDLTHQLSQKIELLTREIHEHVHATGG
;
A
#
# COMPACT_ATOMS: atom_id res chain seq x y z
N MET A 1 73.44 -9.70 17.96
CA MET A 1 74.04 -8.50 18.56
C MET A 1 73.58 -7.34 17.69
N SER A 2 72.36 -6.80 17.94
CA SER A 2 72.10 -5.62 18.79
C SER A 2 72.80 -4.38 18.21
N THR A 3 72.19 -3.24 17.89
CA THR A 3 70.92 -2.57 18.26
C THR A 3 70.86 -1.28 17.43
N ASP A 4 69.67 -0.80 17.01
CA ASP A 4 69.21 0.59 17.18
C ASP A 4 67.79 0.78 16.59
N GLU A 5 66.91 1.39 17.38
CA GLU A 5 65.57 1.93 17.03
C GLU A 5 65.74 3.46 16.83
N PRO A 6 64.91 4.22 16.07
CA PRO A 6 63.55 4.60 16.55
C PRO A 6 62.47 4.82 15.46
N THR A 7 61.21 4.88 15.93
CA THR A 7 59.92 5.27 15.30
C THR A 7 59.91 6.74 14.75
N PRO A 8 58.84 7.35 14.15
CA PRO A 8 57.45 6.91 13.89
C PRO A 8 56.84 7.29 12.51
N ALA A 9 55.80 6.59 12.05
CA ALA A 9 54.75 7.18 11.20
C ALA A 9 53.48 6.33 11.23
N THR A 10 52.71 6.49 12.31
CA THR A 10 51.27 6.25 12.33
C THR A 10 50.63 7.07 11.21
N SER A 11 50.09 6.39 10.19
CA SER A 11 49.07 6.93 9.30
C SER A 11 47.85 6.02 9.43
N ALA A 12 47.05 6.29 10.46
CA ALA A 12 45.71 5.73 10.57
C ALA A 12 44.87 6.23 9.38
N PRO A 13 44.11 5.38 8.68
CA PRO A 13 43.01 5.88 7.88
C PRO A 13 41.93 6.40 8.84
N SER A 14 41.62 7.68 8.71
CA SER A 14 40.50 8.36 9.36
C SER A 14 39.18 7.62 9.07
N PRO A 15 38.28 7.45 10.06
CA PRO A 15 37.00 6.79 9.85
C PRO A 15 36.07 7.72 9.06
N ALA A 16 35.90 7.43 7.77
CA ALA A 16 34.81 7.98 6.97
C ALA A 16 33.46 7.46 7.52
N PRO A 17 32.40 8.30 7.51
CA PRO A 17 31.20 8.09 8.29
C PRO A 17 30.43 6.85 7.83
N ALA A 18 30.06 6.03 8.81
CA ALA A 18 29.02 5.01 8.69
C ALA A 18 27.69 5.69 8.31
N ALA A 19 27.46 5.88 7.02
CA ALA A 19 26.23 6.39 6.45
C ALA A 19 25.88 5.59 5.19
N ALA A 20 25.50 4.34 5.41
CA ALA A 20 24.72 3.56 4.46
C ALA A 20 23.85 2.60 5.26
N GLY A 21 22.88 3.15 6.01
CA GLY A 21 21.66 2.40 6.26
C GLY A 21 21.10 1.97 4.90
N PRO A 22 20.44 0.80 4.78
CA PRO A 22 19.79 0.46 3.54
C PRO A 22 18.88 1.64 3.18
N ASN A 23 19.07 2.21 1.99
CA ASN A 23 18.15 3.21 1.45
C ASN A 23 16.79 2.53 1.30
N VAL A 24 16.02 2.49 2.39
CA VAL A 24 14.63 2.05 2.39
C VAL A 24 13.88 3.18 1.71
N HIS A 25 13.85 3.17 0.39
CA HIS A 25 12.91 3.98 -0.37
C HIS A 25 11.52 3.66 0.19
N PRO A 26 10.84 4.61 0.87
CA PRO A 26 9.52 4.36 1.48
C PRO A 26 8.45 4.04 0.43
N GLU A 27 8.76 4.28 -0.83
CA GLU A 27 7.84 4.25 -1.97
C GLU A 27 7.53 2.82 -2.44
N ASN A 28 8.38 1.84 -2.12
CA ASN A 28 8.20 0.44 -2.54
C ASN A 28 7.35 -0.41 -1.58
N HIS A 29 7.01 0.10 -0.38
CA HIS A 29 6.27 -0.67 0.62
C HIS A 29 4.75 -0.69 0.39
N ALA A 30 4.19 0.37 -0.21
CA ALA A 30 2.76 0.45 -0.52
C ALA A 30 2.33 -0.66 -1.50
N LEU A 31 3.21 -1.05 -2.42
CA LEU A 31 2.94 -2.08 -3.41
C LEU A 31 3.25 -3.50 -2.94
N ARG A 32 3.80 -3.72 -1.73
CA ARG A 32 4.22 -5.07 -1.28
C ARG A 32 3.09 -6.10 -1.30
N PHE A 33 1.86 -5.65 -1.05
CA PHE A 33 0.67 -6.51 -1.07
C PHE A 33 0.11 -6.67 -2.49
N HIS A 34 0.28 -5.68 -3.36
CA HIS A 34 -0.12 -5.74 -4.77
C HIS A 34 0.86 -6.56 -5.62
N LEU A 35 2.16 -6.57 -5.29
CA LEU A 35 3.18 -7.32 -6.05
C LEU A 35 2.96 -8.84 -6.01
N ARG A 36 2.37 -9.35 -4.93
CA ARG A 36 1.98 -10.77 -4.82
C ARG A 36 0.86 -11.13 -5.81
N SER A 37 -0.01 -10.19 -6.15
CA SER A 37 -1.18 -10.41 -7.01
C SER A 37 -0.98 -10.00 -8.47
N VAL A 38 0.21 -9.54 -8.88
CA VAL A 38 0.51 -9.13 -10.26
C VAL A 38 0.29 -10.26 -11.28
N HIS A 39 0.47 -11.52 -10.90
CA HIS A 39 0.17 -12.65 -11.78
C HIS A 39 -1.34 -12.79 -12.12
N LEU A 40 -2.23 -12.26 -11.28
CA LEU A 40 -3.67 -12.22 -11.51
C LEU A 40 -4.14 -10.98 -12.32
N ALA A 41 -3.22 -10.08 -12.69
CA ALA A 41 -3.56 -8.76 -13.24
C ALA A 41 -4.18 -8.77 -14.64
N SER A 42 -4.05 -9.86 -15.42
CA SER A 42 -4.81 -9.95 -16.67
C SER A 42 -6.27 -10.30 -16.36
N VAL A 43 -7.19 -9.46 -16.84
CA VAL A 43 -8.65 -9.56 -16.64
C VAL A 43 -9.23 -10.93 -17.02
N PHE A 44 -8.48 -11.77 -17.75
CA PHE A 44 -8.89 -13.10 -18.13
C PHE A 44 -7.84 -14.23 -17.90
N GLY A 45 -6.72 -13.94 -17.24
CA GLY A 45 -5.61 -14.89 -17.05
C GLY A 45 -4.68 -14.98 -18.27
N GLY A 46 -3.42 -15.35 -18.06
CA GLY A 46 -2.43 -15.55 -19.14
C GLY A 46 -2.66 -16.80 -19.99
N ASP A 47 -3.72 -17.55 -19.72
CA ASP A 47 -4.08 -18.77 -20.45
C ASP A 47 -4.63 -18.46 -21.85
N ALA A 48 -4.64 -19.46 -22.73
CA ALA A 48 -5.23 -19.35 -24.07
C ALA A 48 -6.72 -18.97 -24.08
N PHE A 49 -7.47 -19.25 -23.00
CA PHE A 49 -8.84 -18.76 -22.84
C PHE A 49 -8.85 -17.26 -22.51
N GLY A 50 -7.89 -16.80 -21.71
CA GLY A 50 -7.84 -15.44 -21.25
C GLY A 50 -7.53 -14.43 -22.33
N ILE A 51 -6.51 -14.71 -23.14
CA ILE A 51 -6.17 -13.89 -24.31
C ILE A 51 -7.36 -13.79 -25.29
N ARG A 52 -8.11 -14.90 -25.48
CA ARG A 52 -9.31 -14.92 -26.31
C ARG A 52 -10.43 -14.09 -25.69
N ALA A 53 -10.68 -14.27 -24.40
CA ALA A 53 -11.72 -13.54 -23.69
C ALA A 53 -11.43 -12.03 -23.63
N GLU A 54 -10.18 -11.61 -23.51
CA GLU A 54 -9.78 -10.20 -23.59
C GLU A 54 -10.05 -9.58 -24.97
N ARG A 55 -9.81 -10.34 -26.04
CA ARG A 55 -10.15 -9.92 -27.40
C ARG A 55 -11.66 -9.89 -27.62
N PHE A 56 -12.40 -10.86 -27.09
CA PHE A 56 -13.87 -10.84 -27.12
C PHE A 56 -14.43 -9.65 -26.34
N ALA A 57 -13.95 -9.38 -25.12
CA ALA A 57 -14.41 -8.26 -24.30
C ALA A 57 -14.18 -6.91 -24.99
N ARG A 58 -13.00 -6.71 -25.60
CA ARG A 58 -12.72 -5.50 -26.39
C ARG A 58 -13.64 -5.38 -27.62
N PHE A 59 -13.97 -6.50 -28.26
CA PHE A 59 -14.84 -6.53 -29.42
C PHE A 59 -16.30 -6.22 -29.07
N PHE A 60 -16.86 -6.87 -28.04
CA PHE A 60 -18.24 -6.65 -27.58
C PHE A 60 -18.44 -5.30 -26.87
N GLY A 61 -17.40 -4.70 -26.29
CA GLY A 61 -17.46 -3.40 -25.63
C GLY A 61 -17.50 -2.19 -26.57
N THR A 62 -17.38 -2.41 -27.89
CA THR A 62 -17.39 -1.32 -28.89
C THR A 62 -18.78 -1.16 -29.48
N PRO A 63 -19.34 0.07 -29.58
CA PRO A 63 -20.68 0.31 -30.17
C PRO A 63 -20.78 -0.15 -31.64
N THR A 64 -19.65 -0.26 -32.34
CA THR A 64 -19.53 -0.79 -33.70
C THR A 64 -19.99 -2.25 -33.82
N PHE A 65 -19.87 -3.06 -32.76
CA PHE A 65 -20.32 -4.46 -32.80
C PHE A 65 -21.84 -4.56 -32.96
N LEU A 66 -22.60 -3.80 -32.15
CA LEU A 66 -24.05 -3.76 -32.22
C LEU A 66 -24.53 -3.29 -33.59
N LEU A 67 -23.91 -2.24 -34.14
CA LEU A 67 -24.24 -1.74 -35.46
C LEU A 67 -23.97 -2.79 -36.55
N GLY A 68 -22.81 -3.45 -36.52
CA GLY A 68 -22.47 -4.52 -37.45
C GLY A 68 -23.46 -5.69 -37.38
N GLN A 69 -23.83 -6.12 -36.17
CA GLN A 69 -24.82 -7.19 -35.96
C GLN A 69 -26.19 -6.80 -36.53
N THR A 70 -26.66 -5.57 -36.30
CA THR A 70 -27.94 -5.08 -36.85
C THR A 70 -27.92 -5.05 -38.39
N VAL A 71 -26.81 -4.62 -39.00
CA VAL A 71 -26.67 -4.60 -40.47
C VAL A 71 -26.72 -6.01 -41.04
N VAL A 72 -26.01 -6.97 -40.43
CA VAL A 72 -26.04 -8.37 -40.87
C VAL A 72 -27.46 -8.95 -40.82
N VAL A 73 -28.19 -8.73 -39.72
CA VAL A 73 -29.58 -9.16 -39.59
C VAL A 73 -30.48 -8.50 -40.64
N PHE A 74 -30.31 -7.20 -40.85
CA PHE A 74 -31.10 -6.44 -41.82
C PHE A 74 -30.86 -6.92 -43.25
N VAL A 75 -29.60 -7.15 -43.64
CA VAL A 75 -29.23 -7.71 -44.95
C VAL A 75 -29.81 -9.11 -45.13
N TRP A 76 -29.75 -9.96 -44.09
CA TRP A 76 -30.33 -11.30 -44.13
C TRP A 76 -31.84 -11.27 -44.40
N ILE A 77 -32.57 -10.41 -43.69
CA ILE A 77 -34.01 -10.21 -43.90
C ILE A 77 -34.26 -9.70 -45.33
N ALA A 78 -33.50 -8.69 -45.78
CA ALA A 78 -33.66 -8.11 -47.12
C ALA A 78 -33.45 -9.13 -48.25
N VAL A 79 -32.41 -9.98 -48.15
CA VAL A 79 -32.13 -11.04 -49.14
C VAL A 79 -33.24 -12.09 -49.18
N ASN A 80 -33.78 -12.50 -48.02
CA ASN A 80 -34.87 -13.47 -47.95
C ASN A 80 -36.20 -12.90 -48.46
N VAL A 81 -36.52 -11.64 -48.12
CA VAL A 81 -37.74 -10.95 -48.58
C VAL A 81 -37.68 -10.63 -50.07
N ALA A 82 -36.51 -10.31 -50.63
CA ALA A 82 -36.33 -10.06 -52.06
C ALA A 82 -36.53 -11.31 -52.94
N GLY A 83 -36.74 -12.50 -52.34
CA GLY A 83 -37.06 -13.72 -53.07
C GLY A 83 -35.90 -14.28 -53.92
N VAL A 84 -34.70 -13.69 -53.80
CA VAL A 84 -33.48 -14.11 -54.50
C VAL A 84 -33.06 -15.51 -54.05
N ALA A 85 -33.36 -15.86 -52.81
CA ALA A 85 -33.13 -17.19 -52.27
C ALA A 85 -34.21 -17.53 -51.23
N ARG A 86 -35.10 -18.49 -51.53
CA ARG A 86 -36.20 -18.93 -50.64
C ARG A 86 -35.70 -19.84 -49.51
N PHE A 87 -34.61 -19.47 -48.86
CA PHE A 87 -34.00 -20.29 -47.79
C PHE A 87 -34.75 -20.16 -46.45
N ASP A 88 -35.40 -19.03 -46.15
CA ASP A 88 -36.11 -18.81 -44.89
C ASP A 88 -37.40 -17.95 -45.08
N LEU A 89 -38.52 -18.61 -45.42
CA LEU A 89 -39.85 -17.97 -45.52
C LEU A 89 -40.39 -17.60 -44.12
N TYR A 90 -41.26 -16.59 -44.05
CA TYR A 90 -41.94 -16.21 -42.80
C TYR A 90 -42.53 -17.44 -42.10
N PRO A 91 -42.15 -17.75 -40.83
CA PRO A 91 -41.58 -16.87 -39.80
C PRO A 91 -40.09 -17.16 -39.46
N PHE A 92 -39.16 -16.96 -40.41
CA PHE A 92 -37.69 -16.95 -40.22
C PHE A 92 -37.13 -17.96 -39.20
N ILE A 93 -37.40 -19.26 -39.43
CA ILE A 93 -37.11 -20.31 -38.45
C ILE A 93 -35.61 -20.48 -38.24
N LEU A 94 -34.79 -20.32 -39.29
CA LEU A 94 -33.35 -20.51 -39.21
C LEU A 94 -32.67 -19.36 -38.45
N LEU A 95 -33.12 -18.12 -38.70
CA LEU A 95 -32.65 -16.95 -37.96
C LEU A 95 -32.98 -17.08 -36.47
N ASN A 96 -34.21 -17.47 -36.15
CA ASN A 96 -34.62 -17.67 -34.76
C ASN A 96 -33.83 -18.81 -34.09
N LEU A 97 -33.59 -19.91 -34.81
CA LEU A 97 -32.79 -21.03 -34.32
C LEU A 97 -31.33 -20.61 -34.06
N ALA A 98 -30.74 -19.82 -34.96
CA ALA A 98 -29.39 -19.30 -34.79
C ALA A 98 -29.26 -18.38 -33.56
N PHE A 99 -30.21 -17.47 -33.35
CA PHE A 99 -30.23 -16.62 -32.15
C PHE A 99 -30.44 -17.42 -30.87
N SER A 100 -31.31 -18.44 -30.92
CA SER A 100 -31.56 -19.33 -29.78
C SER A 100 -30.30 -20.11 -29.40
N LEU A 101 -29.58 -20.63 -30.40
CA LEU A 101 -28.29 -21.30 -30.19
C LEU A 101 -27.20 -20.33 -29.71
N GLN A 102 -27.16 -19.12 -30.25
CA GLN A 102 -26.23 -18.07 -29.82
C GLN A 102 -26.42 -17.76 -28.32
N ALA A 103 -27.66 -17.60 -27.87
CA ALA A 103 -27.96 -17.38 -26.46
C ALA A 103 -27.62 -18.62 -25.60
N ALA A 104 -27.94 -19.82 -26.07
CA ALA A 104 -27.69 -21.07 -25.36
C ALA A 104 -26.19 -21.34 -25.14
N TYR A 105 -25.32 -20.98 -26.08
CA TYR A 105 -23.86 -21.10 -25.91
C TYR A 105 -23.24 -19.91 -25.16
N ALA A 106 -23.85 -18.73 -25.23
CA ALA A 106 -23.40 -17.57 -24.48
C ALA A 106 -23.56 -17.77 -22.96
N ALA A 107 -24.68 -18.33 -22.50
CA ALA A 107 -24.96 -18.53 -21.08
C ALA A 107 -23.85 -19.30 -20.31
N PRO A 108 -23.39 -20.49 -20.72
CA PRO A 108 -22.32 -21.21 -20.04
C PRO A 108 -20.95 -20.52 -20.17
N LEU A 109 -20.67 -19.85 -21.28
CA LEU A 109 -19.45 -19.05 -21.44
C LEU A 109 -19.42 -17.86 -20.47
N ILE A 110 -20.56 -17.16 -20.34
CA ILE A 110 -20.74 -16.06 -19.40
C ILE A 110 -20.58 -16.59 -17.97
N LEU A 111 -21.20 -17.73 -17.64
CA LEU A 111 -21.06 -18.34 -16.32
C LEU A 111 -19.59 -18.66 -15.99
N LEU A 112 -18.85 -19.23 -16.94
CA LEU A 112 -17.44 -19.55 -16.73
C LEU A 112 -16.58 -18.27 -16.57
N ALA A 113 -16.91 -17.22 -17.32
CA ALA A 113 -16.29 -15.91 -17.16
C ALA A 113 -16.60 -15.30 -15.78
N GLN A 114 -17.84 -15.43 -15.32
CA GLN A 114 -18.30 -14.95 -14.01
C GLN A 114 -17.63 -15.71 -12.86
N THR A 115 -17.53 -17.05 -12.91
CA THR A 115 -16.81 -17.82 -11.88
C THR A 115 -15.35 -17.36 -11.76
N ARG A 116 -14.67 -17.17 -12.90
CA ARG A 116 -13.30 -16.65 -12.92
C ARG A 116 -13.18 -15.21 -12.42
N GLN A 117 -14.20 -14.38 -12.66
CA GLN A 117 -14.27 -13.02 -12.10
C GLN A 117 -14.45 -13.08 -10.58
N ALA A 118 -15.38 -13.88 -10.08
CA ALA A 118 -15.64 -14.04 -8.65
C ALA A 118 -14.43 -14.55 -7.87
N ASP A 119 -13.68 -15.51 -8.41
CA ASP A 119 -12.44 -16.01 -7.80
C ASP A 119 -11.38 -14.90 -7.65
N ARG A 120 -11.28 -14.01 -8.64
CA ARG A 120 -10.39 -12.84 -8.61
C ARG A 120 -10.86 -11.78 -7.63
N ASP A 121 -12.16 -11.46 -7.64
CA ASP A 121 -12.74 -10.48 -6.73
C ASP A 121 -12.54 -10.92 -5.27
N LYS A 122 -12.68 -12.22 -5.00
CA LYS A 122 -12.36 -12.81 -3.69
C LYS A 122 -10.89 -12.65 -3.34
N ALA A 123 -9.97 -12.98 -4.24
CA ALA A 123 -8.53 -12.83 -4.01
C ALA A 123 -8.13 -11.36 -3.78
N SER A 124 -8.73 -10.42 -4.51
CA SER A 124 -8.53 -8.98 -4.29
C SER A 124 -9.04 -8.56 -2.92
N ALA A 125 -10.25 -8.97 -2.54
CA ALA A 125 -10.83 -8.65 -1.23
C ALA A 125 -10.01 -9.21 -0.06
N GLU A 126 -9.46 -10.42 -0.20
CA GLU A 126 -8.56 -11.00 0.81
C GLU A 126 -7.26 -10.21 0.97
N ASN A 127 -6.66 -9.75 -0.14
CA ASN A 127 -5.46 -8.91 -0.10
C ASN A 127 -5.75 -7.55 0.55
N ASP A 128 -6.89 -6.94 0.22
CA ASP A 128 -7.32 -5.66 0.81
C ASP A 128 -7.61 -5.80 2.31
N ALA A 129 -8.21 -6.92 2.73
CA ALA A 129 -8.41 -7.22 4.15
C ALA A 129 -7.07 -7.34 4.90
N ARG A 130 -6.11 -8.11 4.35
CA ARG A 130 -4.76 -8.23 4.92
C ARG A 130 -4.03 -6.90 4.97
N HIS A 131 -4.17 -6.07 3.94
CA HIS A 131 -3.57 -4.75 3.91
C HIS A 131 -4.15 -3.86 5.02
N ARG A 132 -5.48 -3.83 5.17
CA ARG A 132 -6.16 -3.09 6.25
C ARG A 132 -5.74 -3.58 7.64
N GLU A 133 -5.62 -4.89 7.86
CA GLU A 133 -5.12 -5.44 9.12
C GLU A 133 -3.68 -4.99 9.40
N ALA A 134 -2.80 -5.02 8.39
CA ALA A 134 -1.42 -4.59 8.55
C ALA A 134 -1.32 -3.10 8.91
N LEU A 135 -2.13 -2.25 8.28
CA LEU A 135 -2.21 -0.83 8.60
C LEU A 135 -2.74 -0.60 10.02
N ALA A 136 -3.77 -1.34 10.44
CA ALA A 136 -4.33 -1.24 11.78
C ALA A 136 -3.31 -1.64 12.86
N ARG A 137 -2.53 -2.71 12.64
CA ARG A 137 -1.44 -3.12 13.55
C ARG A 137 -0.35 -2.06 13.66
N ASP A 138 0.07 -1.50 12.53
CA ASP A 138 1.10 -0.45 12.48
C ASP A 138 0.63 0.85 13.16
N ALA A 139 -0.65 1.22 12.99
CA ALA A 139 -1.25 2.34 13.72
C ALA A 139 -1.26 2.10 15.24
N ALA A 140 -1.64 0.91 15.70
CA ALA A 140 -1.64 0.57 17.12
C ALA A 140 -0.24 0.61 17.75
N LEU A 141 0.79 0.14 17.02
CA LEU A 141 2.18 0.22 17.47
C LEU A 141 2.66 1.68 17.58
N ARG A 142 2.30 2.55 16.63
CA ARG A 142 2.61 3.98 16.72
C ARG A 142 1.93 4.65 17.89
N GLU A 143 0.67 4.30 18.16
CA GLU A 143 -0.07 4.82 19.31
C GLU A 143 0.60 4.41 20.62
N ALA A 144 0.95 3.13 20.79
CA ALA A 144 1.67 2.65 21.96
C ALA A 144 3.05 3.33 22.13
N ALA A 145 3.82 3.49 21.06
CA ALA A 145 5.09 4.22 21.11
C ALA A 145 4.88 5.70 21.48
N SER A 146 3.79 6.33 21.02
CA SER A 146 3.48 7.72 21.35
C SER A 146 3.12 7.90 22.83
N THR A 147 2.37 6.97 23.43
CA THR A 147 2.01 7.04 24.85
C THR A 147 3.24 6.86 25.75
N GLU A 148 4.16 5.96 25.38
CA GLU A 148 5.45 5.81 26.06
C GLU A 148 6.28 7.09 25.99
N GLN A 149 6.35 7.73 24.81
CA GLN A 149 7.06 9.01 24.66
C GLN A 149 6.45 10.11 25.53
N LEU A 150 5.12 10.21 25.59
CA LEU A 150 4.43 11.17 26.46
C LEU A 150 4.76 10.92 27.94
N ALA A 151 4.82 9.66 28.38
CA ALA A 151 5.18 9.31 29.76
C ALA A 151 6.63 9.72 30.11
N LEU A 152 7.57 9.54 29.17
CA LEU A 152 8.95 9.99 29.35
C LEU A 152 9.05 11.51 29.42
N LEU A 153 8.32 12.25 28.58
CA LEU A 153 8.29 13.71 28.62
C LEU A 153 7.80 14.23 29.96
N VAL A 154 6.71 13.68 30.49
CA VAL A 154 6.21 14.02 31.84
C VAL A 154 7.29 13.78 32.90
N THR A 155 7.99 12.64 32.81
CA THR A 155 9.07 12.30 33.75
C THR A 155 10.22 13.32 33.68
N LEU A 156 10.65 13.72 32.48
CA LEU A 156 11.70 14.72 32.31
C LEU A 156 11.28 16.09 32.84
N MET A 157 10.03 16.50 32.62
CA MET A 157 9.52 17.76 33.17
C MET A 157 9.51 17.75 34.69
N GLN A 158 9.07 16.64 35.32
CA GLN A 158 9.12 16.50 36.78
C GLN A 158 10.55 16.63 37.32
N ARG A 159 11.53 15.98 36.69
CA ARG A 159 12.94 16.09 37.10
C ARG A 159 13.47 17.51 36.96
N ASN A 160 13.07 18.23 35.92
CA ASN A 160 13.47 19.63 35.75
C ASN A 160 12.90 20.52 36.86
N THR A 161 11.63 20.30 37.22
CA THR A 161 11.00 20.99 38.35
C THR A 161 11.70 20.67 39.67
N GLU A 162 12.03 19.41 39.94
CA GLU A 162 12.78 18.99 41.15
C GLU A 162 14.15 19.67 41.24
N LEU A 163 14.91 19.70 40.13
CA LEU A 163 16.22 20.38 40.09
C LEU A 163 16.08 21.89 40.36
N THR A 164 15.03 22.50 39.83
CA THR A 164 14.73 23.91 40.06
C THR A 164 14.42 24.17 41.53
N ASP A 165 13.59 23.33 42.16
CA ASP A 165 13.24 23.46 43.58
C ASP A 165 14.47 23.25 44.48
N LEU A 166 15.31 22.25 44.19
CA LEU A 166 16.57 22.04 44.91
C LEU A 166 17.51 23.24 44.78
N THR A 167 17.58 23.85 43.60
CA THR A 167 18.38 25.06 43.37
C THR A 167 17.87 26.22 44.21
N HIS A 168 16.55 26.42 44.27
CA HIS A 168 15.92 27.41 45.13
C HIS A 168 16.22 27.16 46.62
N GLN A 169 16.12 25.91 47.08
CA GLN A 169 16.43 25.55 48.47
C GLN A 169 17.90 25.81 48.83
N LEU A 170 18.83 25.46 47.94
CA LEU A 170 20.26 25.73 48.13
C LEU A 170 20.52 27.25 48.19
N SER A 171 19.90 28.02 47.29
CA SER A 171 20.02 29.48 47.31
C SER A 171 19.52 30.08 48.63
N GLN A 172 18.36 29.63 49.13
CA GLN A 172 17.82 30.10 50.41
C GLN A 172 18.73 29.75 51.58
N LYS A 173 19.29 28.53 51.61
CA LYS A 173 20.26 28.13 52.64
C LYS A 173 21.52 28.98 52.61
N ILE A 174 22.05 29.28 51.42
CA ILE A 174 23.21 30.16 51.26
C ILE A 174 22.89 31.56 51.79
N GLU A 175 21.71 32.11 51.47
CA GLU A 175 21.32 33.44 51.95
C GLU A 175 21.19 33.49 53.48
N LEU A 176 20.57 32.46 54.08
CA LEU A 176 20.44 32.34 55.54
C LEU A 176 21.80 32.21 56.23
N LEU A 177 22.66 31.31 55.75
CA LEU A 177 24.02 31.15 56.28
C LEU A 177 24.83 32.43 56.11
N THR A 178 24.67 33.14 54.99
CA THR A 178 25.35 34.42 54.75
C THR A 178 24.90 35.49 55.74
N ARG A 179 23.59 35.58 56.02
CA ARG A 179 23.06 36.48 57.06
C ARG A 179 23.59 36.12 58.45
N GLU A 180 23.60 34.84 58.79
CA GLU A 180 24.07 34.36 60.09
C GLU A 180 25.56 34.70 60.30
N ILE A 181 26.40 34.50 59.28
CA ILE A 181 27.80 34.94 59.30
C ILE A 181 27.90 36.46 59.45
N HIS A 182 27.10 37.23 58.70
CA HIS A 182 27.15 38.70 58.76
C HIS A 182 26.75 39.24 60.14
N GLU A 183 25.73 38.66 60.78
CA GLU A 183 25.37 39.00 62.15
C GLU A 183 26.47 38.62 63.15
N HIS A 184 27.06 37.44 63.02
CA HIS A 184 28.09 36.99 63.96
C HIS A 184 29.38 37.84 63.87
N VAL A 185 29.74 38.28 62.67
CA VAL A 185 30.87 39.20 62.44
C VAL A 185 30.59 40.59 63.01
N HIS A 186 29.38 41.12 62.85
CA HIS A 186 28.99 42.40 63.47
C HIS A 186 28.94 42.33 64.99
N ALA A 187 28.54 41.20 65.58
CA ALA A 187 28.51 41.00 67.02
C ALA A 187 29.90 40.86 67.68
N THR A 188 30.93 40.53 66.90
CA THR A 188 32.31 40.30 67.40
C THR A 188 33.24 41.49 67.14
N GLY A 189 32.85 42.43 66.27
CA GLY A 189 33.66 43.58 65.85
C GLY A 189 33.32 44.93 66.49
N GLY A 190 32.46 44.98 67.51
CA GLY A 190 32.14 46.18 68.29
C GLY A 190 32.65 46.08 69.73
#